data_AF-A0A5D0H4T3-F1
#
_entry.id   AF-A0A5D0H4T3-F1
#
_cell.length_a   1.000
_cell.length_b   1.000
_cell.length_c   1.000
_cell.angle_alpha   90.00
_cell.angle_beta   90.00
_cell.angle_gamma   90.00
#
_symmetry.space_group_name_H-M   'P 1'
#
loop_
_entity.id
_entity.type
_entity.pdbx_description
1 polymer ?
#
loop_
_entity_poly.entity_id
_entity_poly.type
_entity_poly.pdbx_seq_one_letter_code
_entity_poly.pdbx_strand_id
1 'polypeptide(L)'
;MKKIHIFLFATVSCLQIFAQDSCVDADSNLIYAYSNVKDAYDSDNLDHLKYYSKKSLNSFKKAKINLEKCGCDKAYNLAYDGAELLAKVESQDTFEDGRFYVKRAKEIAQNSITALNEFVAQNDVAVNDDGNDELNALQVERERLEQQQKALKQKEAAIAKKLAEQKTQQLVAQKKQLISSFEIVVSDNIKTYNKSLDACNCSDSKIEPDVMSTEALLEKSIAEIKQSYSKKLKSLASNYISELSDCD
;
A
#
# COMPACT_ATOMS: atom_id res chain seq x y z
N MET A 1 -63.83 27.05 -19.82
CA MET A 1 -62.42 26.66 -20.08
C MET A 1 -61.50 27.26 -19.02
N LYS A 2 -61.38 26.66 -17.82
CA LYS A 2 -60.47 27.14 -16.75
C LYS A 2 -59.96 26.04 -15.79
N LYS A 3 -60.14 24.75 -16.10
CA LYS A 3 -59.77 23.64 -15.17
C LYS A 3 -58.60 22.76 -15.65
N ILE A 4 -57.94 23.12 -16.76
CA ILE A 4 -56.84 22.33 -17.33
C ILE A 4 -55.45 22.81 -16.85
N HIS A 5 -55.34 24.02 -16.28
CA HIS A 5 -54.04 24.56 -15.83
C HIS A 5 -53.59 24.07 -14.45
N ILE A 6 -54.45 23.42 -13.68
CA ILE A 6 -54.10 22.93 -12.33
C ILE A 6 -53.36 21.58 -12.41
N PHE A 7 -53.60 20.78 -13.46
CA PHE A 7 -52.94 19.48 -13.62
C PHE A 7 -51.49 19.61 -14.14
N LEU A 8 -51.16 20.73 -14.81
CA LEU A 8 -49.84 20.96 -15.39
C LEU A 8 -48.82 21.55 -14.38
N PHE A 9 -49.29 22.06 -13.24
CA PHE A 9 -48.42 22.55 -12.17
C PHE A 9 -48.04 21.46 -11.16
N ALA A 10 -48.82 20.37 -11.09
CA ALA A 10 -48.58 19.26 -10.16
C ALA A 10 -47.49 18.28 -10.65
N THR A 11 -47.21 18.21 -11.96
CA THR A 11 -46.21 17.29 -12.52
C THR A 11 -44.77 17.79 -12.43
N VAL A 12 -44.55 19.08 -12.14
CA VAL A 12 -43.19 19.65 -12.01
C VAL A 12 -42.63 19.44 -10.59
N SER A 13 -43.47 19.35 -9.57
CA SER A 13 -43.02 19.21 -8.18
C SER A 13 -42.55 17.80 -7.79
N CYS A 14 -42.93 16.75 -8.54
CA CYS A 14 -42.49 15.38 -8.24
C CYS A 14 -41.05 15.05 -8.68
N LEU A 15 -40.41 15.91 -9.49
CA LEU A 15 -39.03 15.68 -9.95
C LEU A 15 -37.97 16.03 -8.89
N GLN A 16 -38.35 16.73 -7.81
CA GLN A 16 -37.41 17.21 -6.80
C GLN A 16 -37.07 16.13 -5.75
N ILE A 17 -37.94 15.13 -5.55
CA ILE A 17 -37.76 14.13 -4.47
C ILE A 17 -36.70 13.08 -4.84
N PHE A 18 -36.55 12.74 -6.13
CA PHE A 18 -35.54 11.77 -6.59
C PHE A 18 -34.12 12.36 -6.73
N ALA A 19 -34.00 13.70 -6.73
CA ALA A 19 -32.72 14.37 -6.85
C ALA A 19 -31.91 14.31 -5.54
N GLN A 20 -32.58 14.34 -4.38
CA GLN A 20 -31.93 14.41 -3.06
C GLN A 20 -31.10 13.14 -2.75
N ASP A 21 -31.64 11.95 -2.99
CA ASP A 21 -30.90 10.68 -2.85
C ASP A 21 -29.70 10.62 -3.81
N SER A 22 -29.87 11.13 -5.03
CA SER A 22 -28.80 11.14 -6.03
C SER A 22 -27.65 12.08 -5.64
N CYS A 23 -27.94 13.21 -4.97
CA CYS A 23 -26.90 14.12 -4.48
C CYS A 23 -26.11 13.51 -3.31
N VAL A 24 -26.76 12.79 -2.40
CA VAL A 24 -26.08 12.06 -1.30
C VAL A 24 -25.17 10.96 -1.86
N ASP A 25 -25.67 10.18 -2.82
CA ASP A 25 -24.86 9.15 -3.48
C ASP A 25 -23.70 9.76 -4.29
N ALA A 26 -23.93 10.90 -4.95
CA ALA A 26 -22.88 11.64 -5.63
C ALA A 26 -21.77 12.08 -4.67
N ASP A 27 -22.12 12.66 -3.53
CA ASP A 27 -21.18 13.11 -2.51
C ASP A 27 -20.34 11.95 -1.98
N SER A 28 -20.98 10.83 -1.62
CA SER A 28 -20.29 9.62 -1.19
C SER A 28 -19.28 9.13 -2.24
N ASN A 29 -19.68 9.04 -3.51
CA ASN A 29 -18.77 8.63 -4.59
C ASN A 29 -17.62 9.61 -4.81
N LEU A 30 -17.84 10.93 -4.68
CA LEU A 30 -16.78 11.93 -4.76
C LEU A 30 -15.80 11.84 -3.59
N ILE A 31 -16.28 11.59 -2.37
CA ILE A 31 -15.43 11.35 -1.19
C ILE A 31 -14.56 10.10 -1.42
N TYR A 32 -15.14 9.01 -1.94
CA TYR A 32 -14.36 7.83 -2.32
C TYR A 32 -13.35 8.12 -3.43
N ALA A 33 -13.71 8.94 -4.42
CA ALA A 33 -12.78 9.37 -5.47
C ALA A 33 -11.60 10.15 -4.88
N TYR A 34 -11.88 11.13 -4.00
CA TYR A 34 -10.86 11.93 -3.31
C TYR A 34 -9.93 11.08 -2.44
N SER A 35 -10.48 10.16 -1.65
CA SER A 35 -9.69 9.28 -0.78
C SER A 35 -8.70 8.43 -1.59
N ASN A 36 -9.18 7.80 -2.67
CA ASN A 36 -8.31 6.96 -3.51
C ASN A 36 -7.28 7.79 -4.32
N VAL A 37 -7.63 8.97 -4.83
CA VAL A 37 -6.64 9.80 -5.56
C VAL A 37 -5.61 10.40 -4.61
N LYS A 38 -5.97 10.65 -3.35
CA LYS A 38 -5.01 11.02 -2.30
C LYS A 38 -4.04 9.87 -2.02
N ASP A 39 -4.53 8.64 -1.87
CA ASP A 39 -3.68 7.47 -1.66
C ASP A 39 -2.78 7.20 -2.89
N ALA A 40 -3.26 7.47 -4.11
CA ALA A 40 -2.43 7.45 -5.32
C ALA A 40 -1.32 8.53 -5.27
N TYR A 41 -1.64 9.75 -4.84
CA TYR A 41 -0.69 10.87 -4.74
C TYR A 41 0.42 10.64 -3.70
N ASP A 42 0.05 9.99 -2.59
CA ASP A 42 0.92 9.68 -1.45
C ASP A 42 1.69 8.36 -1.62
N SER A 43 1.41 7.58 -2.68
CA SER A 43 2.17 6.37 -3.00
C SER A 43 3.61 6.68 -3.37
N ASP A 44 4.49 5.67 -3.32
CA ASP A 44 5.93 5.78 -3.56
C ASP A 44 6.42 4.98 -4.78
N ASN A 45 5.50 4.31 -5.49
CA ASN A 45 5.81 3.49 -6.65
C ASN A 45 4.70 3.54 -7.70
N LEU A 46 5.07 3.25 -8.96
CA LEU A 46 4.18 3.37 -10.12
C LEU A 46 2.98 2.41 -10.04
N ASP A 47 3.16 1.19 -9.54
CA ASP A 47 2.09 0.19 -9.47
C ASP A 47 0.98 0.63 -8.51
N HIS A 48 1.35 1.10 -7.31
CA HIS A 48 0.40 1.66 -6.35
C HIS A 48 -0.26 2.92 -6.89
N LEU A 49 0.50 3.80 -7.53
CA LEU A 49 -0.03 5.00 -8.17
C LEU A 49 -1.12 4.64 -9.19
N LYS A 50 -0.86 3.68 -10.09
CA LYS A 50 -1.85 3.20 -11.08
C LYS A 50 -3.05 2.53 -10.42
N TYR A 51 -2.81 1.66 -9.44
CA TYR A 51 -3.86 0.93 -8.74
C TYR A 51 -4.89 1.86 -8.07
N TYR A 52 -4.41 2.81 -7.27
CA TYR A 52 -5.29 3.74 -6.57
C TYR A 52 -5.91 4.77 -7.52
N SER A 53 -5.20 5.18 -8.58
CA SER A 53 -5.77 6.03 -9.64
C SER A 53 -6.94 5.36 -10.34
N LYS A 54 -6.84 4.07 -10.66
CA LYS A 54 -7.92 3.29 -11.27
C LYS A 54 -9.15 3.16 -10.35
N LYS A 55 -8.93 2.98 -9.04
CA LYS A 55 -10.03 3.00 -8.06
C LYS A 55 -10.73 4.36 -8.02
N SER A 56 -9.96 5.44 -7.95
CA SER A 56 -10.51 6.80 -7.96
C SER A 56 -11.28 7.09 -9.26
N LEU A 57 -10.74 6.69 -10.42
CA LEU A 57 -11.41 6.81 -11.71
C LEU A 57 -12.79 6.13 -11.71
N ASN A 58 -12.89 4.92 -11.18
CA ASN A 58 -14.17 4.21 -11.09
C ASN A 58 -15.17 4.94 -10.18
N SER A 59 -14.70 5.52 -9.08
CA SER A 59 -15.54 6.33 -8.19
C SER A 59 -16.02 7.62 -8.87
N PHE A 60 -15.15 8.32 -9.60
CA PHE A 60 -15.55 9.48 -10.41
C PHE A 60 -16.60 9.12 -11.47
N LYS A 61 -16.47 7.97 -12.15
CA LYS A 61 -17.48 7.49 -13.11
C LYS A 61 -18.84 7.29 -12.47
N LYS A 62 -18.89 6.74 -11.24
CA LYS A 62 -20.14 6.59 -10.48
C LYS A 62 -20.68 7.95 -10.02
N ALA A 63 -19.81 8.82 -9.51
CA ALA A 63 -20.18 10.17 -9.11
C ALA A 63 -20.85 10.94 -10.25
N LYS A 64 -20.29 10.89 -11.46
CA LYS A 64 -20.88 11.54 -12.65
C LYS A 64 -22.33 11.13 -12.90
N ILE A 65 -22.63 9.83 -12.85
CA ILE A 65 -23.99 9.31 -13.09
C ILE A 65 -24.97 9.89 -12.06
N ASN A 66 -24.55 10.00 -10.81
CA ASN A 66 -25.38 10.51 -9.73
C ASN A 66 -25.47 12.04 -9.72
N LEU A 67 -24.39 12.72 -10.10
CA LEU A 67 -24.34 14.18 -10.26
C LEU A 67 -25.25 14.66 -11.39
N GLU A 68 -25.32 13.92 -12.49
CA GLU A 68 -26.25 14.18 -13.59
C GLU A 68 -27.72 14.08 -13.12
N LYS A 69 -28.05 13.06 -12.32
CA LYS A 69 -29.38 12.92 -11.72
C LYS A 69 -29.68 13.96 -10.65
N CYS A 70 -28.66 14.34 -9.87
CA CYS A 70 -28.72 15.40 -8.86
C CYS A 70 -28.92 16.79 -9.51
N GLY A 71 -28.50 16.97 -10.78
CA GLY A 71 -28.61 18.24 -11.50
C GLY A 71 -27.50 19.25 -11.17
N CYS A 72 -26.40 18.81 -10.54
CA CYS A 72 -25.28 19.69 -10.19
C CYS A 72 -24.24 19.72 -11.32
N ASP A 73 -24.48 20.53 -12.36
CA ASP A 73 -23.61 20.61 -13.54
C ASP A 73 -22.17 21.01 -13.22
N LYS A 74 -21.96 21.92 -12.27
CA LYS A 74 -20.63 22.38 -11.86
C LYS A 74 -19.80 21.22 -11.30
N ALA A 75 -20.37 20.46 -10.37
CA ALA A 75 -19.70 19.28 -9.81
C ALA A 75 -19.57 18.17 -10.86
N TYR A 76 -20.57 17.96 -11.71
CA TYR A 76 -20.50 16.99 -12.80
C TYR A 76 -19.30 17.24 -13.73
N ASN A 77 -19.11 18.48 -14.18
CA ASN A 77 -18.02 18.85 -15.08
C ASN A 77 -16.65 18.67 -14.40
N LEU A 78 -16.53 19.03 -13.13
CA LEU A 78 -15.31 18.76 -12.35
C LEU A 78 -15.05 17.25 -12.24
N ALA A 79 -16.06 16.45 -11.90
CA ALA A 79 -15.95 14.99 -11.83
C ALA A 79 -15.57 14.37 -13.19
N TYR A 80 -16.05 14.95 -14.30
CA TYR A 80 -15.65 14.59 -15.65
C TYR A 80 -14.16 14.83 -15.88
N ASP A 81 -13.67 16.04 -15.60
CA ASP A 81 -12.26 16.42 -15.79
C ASP A 81 -11.31 15.57 -14.93
N GLY A 82 -11.72 15.28 -13.69
CA GLY A 82 -10.99 14.41 -12.78
C GLY A 82 -10.86 12.98 -13.34
N ALA A 83 -11.94 12.44 -13.89
CA ALA A 83 -11.92 11.12 -14.54
C ALA A 83 -11.00 11.09 -15.77
N GLU A 84 -11.04 12.11 -16.62
CA GLU A 84 -10.21 12.19 -17.82
C GLU A 84 -8.71 12.24 -17.50
N LEU A 85 -8.34 12.97 -16.44
CA LEU A 85 -6.94 12.99 -15.97
C LEU A 85 -6.50 11.63 -15.45
N LEU A 86 -7.33 10.96 -14.64
CA LEU A 86 -6.98 9.66 -14.07
C LEU A 86 -6.95 8.53 -15.12
N ALA A 87 -7.72 8.65 -16.20
CA ALA A 87 -7.66 7.72 -17.33
C ALA A 87 -6.28 7.72 -18.01
N LYS A 88 -5.55 8.84 -17.97
CA LYS A 88 -4.20 8.95 -18.55
C LYS A 88 -3.13 8.27 -17.70
N VAL A 89 -3.40 7.97 -16.44
CA VAL A 89 -2.40 7.43 -15.51
C VAL A 89 -1.98 6.00 -15.88
N GLU A 90 -2.91 5.17 -16.37
CA GLU A 90 -2.65 3.77 -16.72
C GLU A 90 -1.53 3.64 -17.77
N SER A 91 -1.49 4.55 -18.74
CA SER A 91 -0.55 4.55 -19.85
C SER A 91 0.80 5.24 -19.55
N GLN A 92 1.02 5.72 -18.33
CA GLN A 92 2.30 6.37 -17.99
C GLN A 92 3.36 5.34 -17.65
N ASP A 93 4.58 5.57 -18.14
CA ASP A 93 5.73 4.68 -17.93
C ASP A 93 6.58 5.09 -16.71
N THR A 94 6.43 6.34 -16.24
CA THR A 94 7.16 6.84 -15.08
C THR A 94 6.23 7.24 -13.95
N PHE A 95 6.73 7.10 -12.72
CA PHE A 95 6.02 7.50 -11.51
C PHE A 95 5.68 8.99 -11.50
N GLU A 96 6.62 9.86 -11.87
CA GLU A 96 6.42 11.32 -11.82
C GLU A 96 5.41 11.81 -12.87
N ASP A 97 5.41 11.22 -14.08
CA ASP A 97 4.42 11.56 -15.11
C ASP A 97 3.00 11.16 -14.67
N GLY A 98 2.86 9.97 -14.07
CA GLY A 98 1.60 9.55 -13.45
C GLY A 98 1.18 10.50 -12.31
N ARG A 99 2.14 10.89 -11.47
CA ARG A 99 1.91 11.75 -10.31
C ARG A 99 1.44 13.15 -10.67
N PHE A 100 1.87 13.68 -11.82
CA PHE A 100 1.36 14.95 -12.36
C PHE A 100 -0.17 14.93 -12.54
N TYR A 101 -0.70 13.91 -13.23
CA TYR A 101 -2.15 13.77 -13.45
C TYR A 101 -2.91 13.54 -12.15
N VAL A 102 -2.38 12.69 -11.27
CA VAL A 102 -2.96 12.37 -9.97
C VAL A 102 -3.07 13.61 -9.09
N LYS A 103 -2.03 14.44 -9.04
CA LYS A 103 -2.03 15.70 -8.27
C LYS A 103 -3.19 16.60 -8.71
N ARG A 104 -3.38 16.76 -10.03
CA ARG A 104 -4.42 17.61 -10.57
C ARG A 104 -5.82 17.04 -10.35
N ALA A 105 -5.99 15.73 -10.52
CA ALA A 105 -7.24 15.04 -10.23
C ALA A 105 -7.65 15.13 -8.75
N LYS A 106 -6.67 15.14 -7.82
CA LYS A 106 -6.93 15.34 -6.39
C LYS A 106 -7.53 16.71 -6.08
N GLU A 107 -6.97 17.77 -6.64
CA GLU A 107 -7.50 19.14 -6.50
C GLU A 107 -8.93 19.24 -7.07
N ILE A 108 -9.15 18.61 -8.24
CA ILE A 108 -10.48 18.58 -8.87
C ILE A 108 -11.50 17.81 -8.03
N ALA A 109 -11.10 16.68 -7.41
CA ALA A 109 -11.98 15.93 -6.51
C ALA A 109 -12.47 16.81 -5.35
N GLN A 110 -11.57 17.58 -4.73
CA GLN A 110 -11.92 18.51 -3.64
C GLN A 110 -12.86 19.60 -4.14
N ASN A 111 -12.56 20.22 -5.29
CA ASN A 111 -13.40 21.26 -5.87
C ASN A 111 -14.79 20.74 -6.25
N SER A 112 -14.87 19.49 -6.72
CA SER A 112 -16.14 18.85 -7.07
C SER A 112 -17.02 18.62 -5.85
N ILE A 113 -16.42 18.20 -4.71
CA ILE A 113 -17.12 18.05 -3.44
C ILE A 113 -17.64 19.41 -2.96
N THR A 114 -16.79 20.44 -2.98
CA THR A 114 -17.18 21.80 -2.59
C THR A 114 -18.34 22.31 -3.46
N ALA A 115 -18.26 22.13 -4.78
CA ALA A 115 -19.31 22.55 -5.70
C ALA A 115 -20.65 21.83 -5.44
N LEU A 116 -20.61 20.54 -5.11
CA LEU A 116 -21.82 19.79 -4.76
C LEU A 116 -22.41 20.28 -3.43
N ASN A 117 -21.58 20.53 -2.41
CA ASN A 117 -22.03 21.04 -1.13
C ASN A 117 -22.67 22.44 -1.25
N GLU A 118 -22.06 23.32 -2.04
CA GLU A 118 -22.63 24.64 -2.38
C GLU A 118 -24.00 24.50 -3.05
N PHE A 119 -24.12 23.57 -4.01
CA PHE A 119 -25.36 23.31 -4.73
C PHE A 119 -26.46 22.78 -3.81
N VAL A 120 -26.16 21.78 -2.97
CA VAL A 120 -27.14 21.23 -2.02
C VAL A 120 -27.61 22.32 -1.07
N ALA A 121 -26.70 23.09 -0.47
CA ALA A 121 -27.06 24.16 0.47
C ALA A 121 -27.95 25.26 -0.15
N GLN A 122 -27.78 25.55 -1.45
CA GLN A 122 -28.61 26.54 -2.17
C GLN A 122 -30.00 26.00 -2.53
N ASN A 123 -30.13 24.69 -2.76
CA ASN A 123 -31.39 24.07 -3.16
C ASN A 123 -32.22 23.55 -1.97
N ASP A 124 -31.63 23.46 -0.77
CA ASP A 124 -32.31 23.05 0.47
C ASP A 124 -33.08 24.20 1.16
N VAL A 125 -33.07 25.42 0.61
CA VAL A 125 -33.70 26.63 1.20
C VAL A 125 -35.24 26.65 1.01
N ALA A 126 -35.89 25.49 0.93
CA ALA A 126 -37.34 25.38 0.75
C ALA A 126 -37.99 24.27 1.58
N VAL A 127 -37.55 24.00 2.82
CA VAL A 127 -38.37 23.26 3.80
C VAL A 127 -38.19 23.87 5.20
N ASN A 128 -39.30 23.89 5.93
CA ASN A 128 -39.53 24.58 7.19
C ASN A 128 -38.55 24.24 8.33
N ASP A 129 -38.48 25.21 9.25
CA ASP A 129 -37.88 25.22 10.58
C ASP A 129 -38.17 23.97 11.45
N ASP A 130 -37.46 22.86 11.17
CA ASP A 130 -37.22 21.75 12.13
C ASP A 130 -35.90 20.98 11.84
N GLY A 131 -35.10 21.40 10.85
CA GLY A 131 -33.95 20.64 10.31
C GLY A 131 -32.62 20.75 11.06
N ASN A 132 -32.58 21.43 12.21
CA ASN A 132 -31.31 21.71 12.88
C ASN A 132 -30.74 20.49 13.64
N ASP A 133 -31.56 19.49 13.97
CA ASP A 133 -31.13 18.31 14.73
C ASP A 133 -30.54 17.21 13.81
N GLU A 134 -31.13 17.02 12.62
CA GLU A 134 -30.72 15.97 11.66
C GLU A 134 -29.44 16.33 10.88
N LEU A 135 -29.27 17.62 10.50
CA LEU A 135 -28.05 18.13 9.90
C LEU A 135 -26.85 18.07 10.86
N ASN A 136 -27.07 18.38 12.14
CA ASN A 136 -26.03 18.24 13.17
C ASN A 136 -25.68 16.76 13.40
N ALA A 137 -26.66 15.86 13.38
CA ALA A 137 -26.40 14.42 13.49
C ALA A 137 -25.55 13.89 12.32
N LEU A 138 -25.81 14.33 11.09
CA LEU A 138 -25.04 13.94 9.90
C LEU A 138 -23.62 14.52 9.91
N GLN A 139 -23.44 15.76 10.37
CA GLN A 139 -22.13 16.40 10.55
C GLN A 139 -21.28 15.61 11.57
N VAL A 140 -21.87 15.27 12.71
CA VAL A 140 -21.23 14.49 13.77
C VAL A 140 -20.83 13.09 13.27
N GLU A 141 -21.69 12.43 12.49
CA GLU A 141 -21.36 11.11 11.92
C GLU A 141 -20.24 11.20 10.87
N ARG A 142 -20.20 12.25 10.04
CA ARG A 142 -19.07 12.50 9.13
C ARG A 142 -17.76 12.67 9.88
N GLU A 143 -17.73 13.53 10.89
CA GLU A 143 -16.54 13.76 11.71
C GLU A 143 -16.08 12.46 12.40
N ARG A 144 -17.04 11.66 12.89
CA ARG A 144 -16.76 10.34 13.48
C ARG A 144 -16.16 9.39 12.46
N LEU A 145 -16.69 9.32 11.25
CA LEU A 145 -16.17 8.46 10.17
C LEU A 145 -14.78 8.92 9.72
N GLU A 146 -14.53 10.22 9.60
CA GLU A 146 -13.20 10.76 9.31
C GLU A 146 -12.18 10.42 10.40
N GLN A 147 -12.57 10.56 11.67
CA GLN A 147 -11.74 10.14 12.81
C GLN A 147 -11.45 8.64 12.78
N GLN A 148 -12.45 7.80 12.48
CA GLN A 148 -12.25 6.36 12.32
C GLN A 148 -11.30 6.05 11.16
N GLN A 149 -11.45 6.69 10.00
CA GLN A 149 -10.55 6.51 8.86
C GLN A 149 -9.11 6.92 9.22
N LYS A 150 -8.93 8.04 9.92
CA LYS A 150 -7.61 8.49 10.38
C LYS A 150 -7.00 7.47 11.37
N ALA A 151 -7.79 6.97 12.31
CA ALA A 151 -7.35 5.95 13.26
C ALA A 151 -6.99 4.62 12.55
N LEU A 152 -7.75 4.23 11.52
CA LEU A 152 -7.46 3.05 10.70
C LEU A 152 -6.15 3.22 9.93
N LYS A 153 -5.92 4.36 9.28
CA LYS A 153 -4.65 4.66 8.58
C LYS A 153 -3.45 4.63 9.53
N GLN A 154 -3.61 5.17 10.75
CA GLN A 154 -2.56 5.08 11.77
C GLN A 154 -2.29 3.63 12.22
N LYS A 155 -3.34 2.82 12.39
CA LYS A 155 -3.19 1.40 12.71
C LYS A 155 -2.51 0.63 11.58
N GLU A 156 -2.86 0.89 10.33
CA GLU A 156 -2.24 0.27 9.15
C GLU A 156 -0.74 0.58 9.09
N ALA A 157 -0.36 1.85 9.28
CA ALA A 157 1.05 2.25 9.33
C ALA A 157 1.82 1.57 10.48
N ALA A 158 1.19 1.46 11.66
CA ALA A 158 1.79 0.77 12.81
C ALA A 158 1.96 -0.74 12.55
N ILE A 159 0.98 -1.38 11.92
CA ILE A 159 1.05 -2.80 11.52
C ILE A 159 2.14 -3.00 10.47
N ALA A 160 2.22 -2.14 9.46
CA ALA A 160 3.25 -2.20 8.41
C ALA A 160 4.66 -2.10 9.01
N LYS A 161 4.87 -1.16 9.94
CA LYS A 161 6.14 -1.02 10.68
C LYS A 161 6.47 -2.29 11.47
N LYS A 162 5.52 -2.82 12.24
CA LYS A 162 5.72 -4.04 13.03
C LYS A 162 6.03 -5.25 12.15
N LEU A 163 5.39 -5.36 10.99
CA LEU A 163 5.64 -6.43 10.03
C LEU A 163 7.05 -6.33 9.40
N ALA A 164 7.51 -5.12 9.09
CA ALA A 164 8.87 -4.89 8.58
C ALA A 164 9.94 -5.25 9.62
N GLU A 165 9.70 -4.88 10.89
CA GLU A 165 10.56 -5.26 12.02
C GLU A 165 10.58 -6.79 12.20
N GLN A 166 9.41 -7.45 12.18
CA GLN A 166 9.31 -8.91 12.27
C GLN A 166 10.04 -9.62 11.14
N LYS A 167 9.90 -9.17 9.88
CA LYS A 167 10.63 -9.74 8.73
C LYS A 167 12.14 -9.60 8.90
N THR A 168 12.61 -8.47 9.41
CA THR A 168 14.03 -8.24 9.69
C THR A 168 14.55 -9.17 10.78
N GLN A 169 13.80 -9.29 11.89
CA GLN A 169 14.14 -10.20 12.98
C GLN A 169 14.17 -11.67 12.53
N GLN A 170 13.18 -12.09 11.74
CA GLN A 170 13.12 -13.45 11.18
C GLN A 170 14.31 -13.72 10.27
N LEU A 171 14.69 -12.78 9.41
CA LEU A 171 15.86 -12.92 8.54
C LEU A 171 17.16 -13.05 9.36
N VAL A 172 17.34 -12.24 10.40
CA VAL A 172 18.50 -12.34 11.29
C VAL A 172 18.54 -13.70 12.00
N ALA A 173 17.39 -14.19 12.51
CA ALA A 173 17.31 -15.50 13.14
C ALA A 173 17.67 -16.64 12.17
N GLN A 174 17.15 -16.57 10.93
CA GLN A 174 17.50 -17.53 9.87
C GLN A 174 19.00 -17.53 9.56
N LYS A 175 19.63 -16.35 9.46
CA LYS A 175 21.09 -16.24 9.25
C LYS A 175 21.87 -16.85 10.40
N LYS A 176 21.50 -16.55 11.65
CA LYS A 176 22.14 -17.13 12.85
C LYS A 176 22.07 -18.66 12.88
N GLN A 177 20.89 -19.21 12.61
CA GLN A 177 20.69 -20.65 12.55
C GLN A 177 21.54 -21.29 11.44
N LEU A 178 21.61 -20.66 10.27
CA LEU A 178 22.41 -21.13 9.16
C LEU A 178 23.91 -21.14 9.49
N ILE A 179 24.43 -20.03 10.02
CA ILE A 179 25.82 -19.89 10.48
C ILE A 179 26.15 -20.99 11.49
N SER A 180 25.32 -21.15 12.52
CA SER A 180 25.52 -22.19 13.54
C SER A 180 25.54 -23.60 12.95
N SER A 181 24.67 -23.91 11.99
CA SER A 181 24.70 -25.23 11.33
C SER A 181 26.00 -25.47 10.56
N PHE A 182 26.54 -24.44 9.89
CA PHE A 182 27.80 -24.58 9.16
C PHE A 182 29.00 -24.66 10.09
N GLU A 183 29.00 -23.95 11.23
CA GLU A 183 30.05 -24.05 12.24
C GLU A 183 30.14 -25.47 12.81
N ILE A 184 29.01 -26.11 13.08
CA ILE A 184 28.94 -27.51 13.51
C ILE A 184 29.55 -28.42 12.43
N VAL A 185 29.13 -28.28 11.17
CA VAL A 185 29.65 -29.08 10.05
C VAL A 185 31.16 -28.90 9.89
N VAL A 186 31.67 -27.67 9.96
CA VAL A 186 33.11 -27.40 9.85
C VAL A 186 33.85 -28.06 11.02
N SER A 187 33.36 -27.91 12.25
CA SER A 187 33.97 -28.51 13.45
C SER A 187 34.03 -30.03 13.35
N ASP A 188 32.94 -30.67 12.89
CA ASP A 188 32.88 -32.12 12.78
C ASP A 188 33.77 -32.66 11.66
N ASN A 189 33.91 -31.93 10.54
CA ASN A 189 34.88 -32.28 9.50
C ASN A 189 36.32 -32.19 10.04
N ILE A 190 36.68 -31.11 10.76
CA ILE A 190 38.02 -30.98 11.37
C ILE A 190 38.30 -32.15 12.30
N LYS A 191 37.37 -32.49 13.20
CA LYS A 191 37.52 -33.65 14.11
C LYS A 191 37.72 -34.95 13.34
N THR A 192 36.97 -35.15 12.26
CA THR A 192 37.02 -36.37 11.44
C THR A 192 38.34 -36.47 10.68
N TYR A 193 38.80 -35.38 10.08
CA TYR A 193 40.08 -35.31 9.38
C TYR A 193 41.25 -35.54 10.34
N ASN A 194 41.28 -34.87 11.49
CA ASN A 194 42.34 -35.07 12.48
C ASN A 194 42.37 -36.51 13.02
N LYS A 195 41.20 -37.12 13.29
CA LYS A 195 41.15 -38.56 13.66
C LYS A 195 41.71 -39.47 12.58
N SER A 196 41.49 -39.12 11.31
CA SER A 196 41.98 -39.90 10.17
C SER A 196 43.50 -39.75 10.02
N LEU A 197 44.02 -38.53 10.19
CA LEU A 197 45.46 -38.25 10.23
C LEU A 197 46.14 -39.02 11.38
N ASP A 198 45.57 -38.98 12.59
CA ASP A 198 46.07 -39.74 13.75
C ASP A 198 46.13 -41.24 13.44
N ALA A 199 45.10 -41.81 12.78
CA ALA A 199 45.05 -43.22 12.40
C ALA A 199 46.11 -43.60 11.34
N CYS A 200 46.56 -42.65 10.54
CA CYS A 200 47.65 -42.81 9.58
C CYS A 200 49.05 -42.55 10.19
N ASN A 201 49.15 -42.34 11.51
CA ASN A 201 50.38 -41.92 12.21
C ASN A 201 50.92 -40.53 11.81
N CYS A 202 50.09 -39.66 11.24
CA CYS A 202 50.41 -38.28 10.87
C CYS A 202 50.35 -37.29 12.06
N SER A 203 50.89 -37.66 13.22
CA SER A 203 50.54 -37.00 14.50
C SER A 203 50.99 -35.54 14.62
N ASP A 204 51.95 -35.10 13.80
CA ASP A 204 52.50 -33.73 13.83
C ASP A 204 51.66 -32.73 13.00
N SER A 205 50.70 -33.23 12.21
CA SER A 205 49.87 -32.45 11.29
C SER A 205 48.43 -32.36 11.79
N LYS A 206 48.09 -31.29 12.53
CA LYS A 206 46.71 -31.05 12.98
C LYS A 206 46.09 -29.87 12.28
N ILE A 207 44.91 -30.09 11.74
CA ILE A 207 44.10 -29.03 11.17
C ILE A 207 43.44 -28.26 12.32
N GLU A 208 43.75 -26.98 12.44
CA GLU A 208 43.18 -26.11 13.45
C GLU A 208 41.82 -25.53 13.05
N PRO A 209 40.94 -25.27 14.04
CA PRO A 209 39.70 -24.55 13.80
C PRO A 209 39.96 -23.06 13.54
N ASP A 210 39.79 -22.65 12.29
CA ASP A 210 39.66 -21.24 11.94
C ASP A 210 38.28 -20.72 12.42
N VAL A 211 38.23 -19.62 13.17
CA VAL A 211 36.98 -19.03 13.69
C VAL A 211 36.61 -17.85 12.80
N MET A 212 35.45 -17.93 12.13
CA MET A 212 34.91 -16.77 11.40
C MET A 212 34.19 -15.84 12.38
N SER A 213 34.31 -14.53 12.17
CA SER A 213 33.47 -13.58 12.91
C SER A 213 32.00 -13.73 12.50
N THR A 214 31.17 -14.09 13.48
CA THR A 214 29.72 -14.20 13.33
C THR A 214 29.09 -12.85 12.98
N GLU A 215 29.59 -11.77 13.56
CA GLU A 215 29.12 -10.40 13.31
C GLU A 215 29.33 -10.01 11.84
N ALA A 216 30.54 -10.23 11.31
CA ALA A 216 30.86 -9.97 9.91
C ALA A 216 30.05 -10.85 8.93
N LEU A 217 29.62 -12.04 9.35
CA LEU A 217 28.78 -12.92 8.54
C LEU A 217 27.30 -12.51 8.54
N LEU A 218 26.79 -11.93 9.63
CA LEU A 218 25.40 -11.49 9.74
C LEU A 218 25.07 -10.31 8.81
N GLU A 219 26.07 -9.50 8.48
CA GLU A 219 25.96 -8.41 7.50
C GLU A 219 25.79 -8.92 6.07
N LYS A 220 26.29 -10.12 5.76
CA LYS A 220 26.22 -10.73 4.42
C LYS A 220 24.84 -11.30 4.10
N SER A 221 24.53 -11.42 2.82
CA SER A 221 23.35 -12.17 2.35
C SER A 221 23.47 -13.67 2.66
N ILE A 222 22.34 -14.38 2.69
CA ILE A 222 22.33 -15.84 2.86
C ILE A 222 23.19 -16.54 1.80
N ALA A 223 23.17 -16.06 0.56
CA ALA A 223 23.98 -16.60 -0.54
C ALA A 223 25.48 -16.44 -0.27
N GLU A 224 25.90 -15.26 0.17
CA GLU A 224 27.30 -14.98 0.51
C GLU A 224 27.77 -15.74 1.74
N ILE A 225 26.90 -15.96 2.74
CA ILE A 225 27.20 -16.83 3.89
C ILE A 225 27.48 -18.26 3.38
N LYS A 226 26.57 -18.83 2.57
CA LYS A 226 26.75 -20.16 1.98
C LYS A 226 28.03 -20.25 1.14
N GLN A 227 28.31 -19.23 0.34
CA GLN A 227 29.53 -19.19 -0.47
C GLN A 227 30.79 -19.13 0.39
N SER A 228 30.77 -18.35 1.48
CA SER A 228 31.90 -18.24 2.41
C SER A 228 32.20 -19.60 3.05
N TYR A 229 31.17 -20.30 3.55
CA TYR A 229 31.35 -21.64 4.12
C TYR A 229 31.72 -22.70 3.07
N SER A 230 31.19 -22.61 1.85
CA SER A 230 31.59 -23.51 0.77
C SER A 230 33.08 -23.37 0.44
N LYS A 231 33.60 -22.13 0.36
CA LYS A 231 35.04 -21.87 0.18
C LYS A 231 35.86 -22.43 1.34
N LYS A 232 35.37 -22.25 2.57
CA LYS A 232 36.03 -22.78 3.77
C LYS A 232 36.10 -24.31 3.78
N LEU A 233 35.00 -25.00 3.47
CA LEU A 233 34.97 -26.46 3.38
C LEU A 233 35.91 -26.99 2.27
N LYS A 234 35.99 -26.29 1.13
CA LYS A 234 36.96 -26.62 0.07
C LYS A 234 38.40 -26.47 0.57
N SER A 235 38.72 -25.35 1.20
CA SER A 235 40.05 -25.13 1.79
C SER A 235 40.39 -26.18 2.83
N LEU A 236 39.42 -26.54 3.69
CA LEU A 236 39.60 -27.57 4.71
C LEU A 236 39.93 -28.93 4.09
N ALA A 237 39.20 -29.33 3.04
CA ALA A 237 39.47 -30.56 2.32
C ALA A 237 40.83 -30.52 1.61
N SER A 238 41.20 -29.41 0.98
CA SER A 238 42.52 -29.22 0.37
C SER A 238 43.65 -29.34 1.39
N ASN A 239 43.52 -28.71 2.56
CA ASN A 239 44.51 -28.80 3.63
C ASN A 239 44.65 -30.24 4.11
N TYR A 240 43.53 -30.92 4.39
CA TYR A 240 43.55 -32.33 4.79
C TYR A 240 44.28 -33.24 3.79
N ILE A 241 44.01 -33.06 2.49
CA ILE A 241 44.68 -33.85 1.44
C ILE A 241 46.19 -33.54 1.42
N SER A 242 46.58 -32.28 1.62
CA SER A 242 47.99 -31.90 1.70
C SER A 242 48.68 -32.59 2.88
N GLU A 243 48.12 -32.45 4.08
CA GLU A 243 48.69 -33.09 5.28
C GLU A 243 48.80 -34.60 5.11
N LEU A 244 47.79 -35.25 4.53
CA LEU A 244 47.82 -36.69 4.27
C LEU A 244 48.93 -37.08 3.27
N SER A 245 49.17 -36.25 2.26
CA SER A 245 50.22 -36.51 1.25
C SER A 245 51.63 -36.31 1.80
N ASP A 246 51.79 -35.44 2.79
CA ASP A 246 53.07 -35.19 3.46
C ASP A 246 53.43 -36.28 4.49
N CYS A 247 52.52 -37.23 4.75
CA CYS A 247 52.74 -38.38 5.63
C CYS A 247 53.32 -39.63 4.95
N ASP A 248 53.38 -39.65 3.61
CA ASP A 248 54.01 -40.73 2.83
C ASP A 248 55.55 -40.58 2.78
#